data_AF-A0A7V2W946-F1
#
_entry.id   AF-A0A7V2W946-F1
#
_cell.length_a   1.000
_cell.length_b   1.000
_cell.length_c   1.000
_cell.angle_alpha   90.00
_cell.angle_beta   90.00
_cell.angle_gamma   90.00
#
_symmetry.space_group_name_H-M   'P 1'
#
loop_
_entity.id
_entity.type
_entity.pdbx_description
1 polymer ?
#
loop_
_entity_poly.entity_id
_entity_poly.type
_entity_poly.pdbx_seq_one_letter_code
_entity_poly.pdbx_strand_id
1 'polypeptide(L)'
;AHLRIYKIAAFVISALYGSVAGFLMVVYEPYVATKYLHWSTSGELVIMSVIGGVNTLIGPMIGATFMLYFENVVQGYLGEQWKLVLGVIFVLVVIFVPGGFVDMYDRARRRLGVMVRARRPNVPDAPGSIEEERARRKLEARPELPTD
;
A
#
# COMPACT_ATOMS: atom_id res chain seq x y z
N ALA A 1 11.10 -22.80 -8.42
CA ALA A 1 11.63 -22.59 -7.05
C ALA A 1 11.89 -21.11 -6.74
N HIS A 2 12.54 -20.35 -7.62
CA HIS A 2 13.03 -18.99 -7.32
C HIS A 2 11.95 -17.95 -6.95
N LEU A 3 10.80 -17.91 -7.63
CA LEU A 3 9.71 -16.96 -7.30
C LEU A 3 9.21 -17.08 -5.85
N ARG A 4 9.26 -18.28 -5.28
CA ARG A 4 8.82 -18.52 -3.90
C ARG A 4 9.80 -17.89 -2.90
N ILE A 5 11.10 -18.01 -3.17
CA ILE A 5 12.17 -17.43 -2.36
C ILE A 5 12.09 -15.90 -2.39
N TYR A 6 11.86 -15.29 -3.56
CA TYR A 6 11.71 -13.83 -3.65
C TYR A 6 10.49 -13.30 -2.89
N LYS A 7 9.34 -13.99 -2.99
CA LYS A 7 8.12 -13.61 -2.24
C LYS A 7 8.32 -13.72 -0.73
N ILE A 8 8.96 -14.81 -0.27
CA ILE A 8 9.27 -15.00 1.15
C ILE A 8 10.30 -13.96 1.62
N ALA A 9 11.35 -13.69 0.85
CA ALA A 9 12.34 -12.68 1.19
C ALA A 9 11.72 -11.28 1.33
N ALA A 10 10.87 -10.87 0.38
CA ALA A 10 10.15 -9.60 0.46
C ALA A 10 9.25 -9.53 1.70
N PHE A 11 8.53 -10.62 2.01
CA PHE A 11 7.70 -10.70 3.21
C PHE A 11 8.51 -10.59 4.50
N VAL A 12 9.64 -11.32 4.61
CA VAL A 12 10.53 -11.28 5.77
C VAL A 12 11.09 -9.86 5.97
N ILE A 13 11.51 -9.18 4.91
CA ILE A 13 12.02 -7.81 4.99
C ILE A 13 10.94 -6.84 5.50
N SER A 14 9.71 -6.93 5.01
CA SER A 14 8.60 -6.09 5.51
C SER A 14 8.24 -6.40 6.96
N ALA A 15 8.20 -7.69 7.33
CA ALA A 15 7.93 -8.12 8.70
C ALA A 15 9.00 -7.64 9.68
N LEU A 16 10.28 -7.67 9.29
CA LEU A 16 11.37 -7.10 10.08
C LEU A 16 11.16 -5.61 10.33
N TYR A 17 10.83 -4.84 9.29
CA TYR A 17 10.60 -3.40 9.43
C TYR A 17 9.42 -3.08 10.37
N GLY A 18 8.30 -3.80 10.19
CA GLY A 18 7.13 -3.64 11.08
C GLY A 18 7.41 -4.04 12.53
N SER A 19 8.21 -5.09 12.74
CA SER A 19 8.57 -5.56 14.09
C SER A 19 9.47 -4.57 14.82
N VAL A 20 10.45 -3.98 14.13
CA VAL A 20 11.34 -2.96 14.71
C VAL A 20 10.53 -1.71 15.12
N ALA A 21 9.61 -1.27 14.26
CA ALA A 21 8.72 -0.16 14.58
C ALA A 21 7.84 -0.45 15.81
N GLY A 22 7.25 -1.65 15.90
CA GLY A 22 6.44 -2.06 17.04
C GLY A 22 7.25 -2.17 18.34
N PHE A 23 8.46 -2.74 18.30
CA PHE A 23 9.36 -2.79 19.45
C PHE A 23 9.71 -1.38 19.94
N LEU A 24 10.02 -0.46 19.02
CA LEU A 24 10.33 0.93 19.35
C LEU A 24 9.13 1.63 20.01
N MET A 25 7.90 1.35 19.57
CA MET A 25 6.69 1.90 20.17
C MET A 25 6.55 1.50 21.65
N VAL A 26 6.83 0.25 22.00
CA VAL A 26 6.78 -0.24 23.39
C VAL A 26 7.82 0.45 24.27
N VAL A 27 9.02 0.73 23.72
CA VAL A 27 10.08 1.45 24.43
C VAL A 27 9.72 2.94 24.59
N TYR A 28 9.10 3.54 23.58
CA TYR A 28 8.69 4.94 23.59
C TYR A 28 7.54 5.22 24.56
N GLU A 29 6.54 4.33 24.60
CA GLU A 29 5.37 4.44 25.47
C GLU A 29 5.18 3.14 26.28
N PRO A 30 5.79 3.03 27.48
CA PRO A 30 5.76 1.80 28.27
C PRO A 30 4.41 1.54 28.97
N TYR A 31 3.45 2.47 28.88
CA TYR A 31 2.14 2.36 29.50
C TYR A 31 1.03 2.45 28.45
N VAL A 32 0.06 1.54 28.53
CA VAL A 32 -1.13 1.56 27.67
C VAL A 32 -2.19 2.43 28.37
N ALA A 33 -2.25 3.70 28.00
CA ALA A 33 -3.32 4.57 28.47
C ALA A 33 -4.68 4.16 27.87
N THR A 34 -5.77 4.35 28.64
CA THR A 34 -7.16 4.10 28.21
C THR A 34 -7.53 4.83 26.91
N LYS A 35 -6.74 5.84 26.51
CA LYS A 35 -6.82 6.54 25.22
C LYS A 35 -6.81 5.56 24.02
N TYR A 36 -6.08 4.46 24.11
CA TYR A 36 -5.98 3.47 23.03
C TYR A 36 -7.18 2.53 22.94
N LEU A 37 -7.91 2.30 24.04
CA LEU A 37 -9.07 1.40 24.07
C LEU A 37 -10.34 2.01 23.47
N HIS A 38 -10.36 3.33 23.29
CA HIS A 38 -11.51 3.98 22.69
C HIS A 38 -11.67 3.62 21.22
N TRP A 39 -12.91 3.35 20.81
CA TRP A 39 -13.30 3.13 19.41
C TRP A 39 -12.91 4.29 18.48
N SER A 40 -12.65 5.49 19.02
CA SER A 40 -12.18 6.63 18.24
C SER A 40 -10.79 6.40 17.62
N THR A 41 -9.94 5.58 18.25
CA THR A 41 -8.57 5.30 17.78
C THR A 41 -8.57 4.59 16.43
N SER A 42 -9.53 3.70 16.17
CA SER A 42 -9.66 3.06 14.85
C SER A 42 -10.18 4.04 13.80
N GLY A 43 -11.03 5.01 14.18
CA GLY A 43 -11.47 6.09 13.31
C GLY A 43 -10.31 6.98 12.86
N GLU A 44 -9.36 7.23 13.74
CA GLU A 44 -8.17 8.03 13.44
C GLU A 44 -7.30 7.39 12.35
N LEU A 45 -7.09 6.07 12.39
CA LEU A 45 -6.36 5.34 11.34
C LEU A 45 -7.05 5.46 9.97
N VAL A 46 -8.39 5.40 9.96
CA VAL A 46 -9.17 5.61 8.72
C VAL A 46 -8.96 7.03 8.20
N ILE A 47 -9.03 8.03 9.07
CA ILE A 47 -8.82 9.44 8.71
C ILE A 47 -7.42 9.64 8.12
N MET A 48 -6.37 9.12 8.76
CA MET A 48 -5.00 9.16 8.23
C MET A 48 -4.91 8.54 6.83
N SER A 49 -5.55 7.39 6.61
CA SER A 49 -5.58 6.73 5.30
C SER A 49 -6.34 7.53 4.23
N VAL A 50 -7.44 8.18 4.60
CA VAL A 50 -8.29 8.95 3.67
C VAL A 50 -7.65 10.28 3.31
N ILE A 51 -7.09 11.00 4.27
CA ILE A 51 -6.36 12.25 4.05
C ILE A 51 -5.17 12.00 3.11
N GLY A 52 -4.40 10.95 3.39
CA GLY A 52 -3.23 10.59 2.59
C GLY A 52 -3.55 10.00 1.21
N GLY A 53 -4.63 9.20 1.13
CA GLY A 53 -5.11 8.54 -0.07
C GLY A 53 -5.23 7.02 0.12
N VAL A 54 -6.46 6.49 -0.06
CA VAL A 54 -6.80 5.07 0.19
C VAL A 54 -6.18 4.09 -0.81
N ASN A 55 -5.71 4.58 -1.96
CA ASN A 55 -5.26 3.72 -3.07
C ASN A 55 -3.77 3.35 -3.04
N THR A 56 -2.99 3.81 -2.05
CA THR A 56 -1.54 3.54 -1.99
C THR A 56 -1.04 3.31 -0.57
N LEU A 57 0.10 2.62 -0.44
CA LEU A 57 0.81 2.46 0.85
C LEU A 57 1.45 3.75 1.35
N ILE A 58 1.84 4.65 0.44
CA ILE A 58 2.49 5.93 0.79
C ILE A 58 1.46 6.94 1.32
N GLY A 59 0.21 6.85 0.86
CA GLY A 59 -0.90 7.68 1.32
C GLY A 59 -1.03 7.71 2.84
N PRO A 60 -1.32 6.57 3.50
CA PRO A 60 -1.42 6.49 4.95
C PRO A 60 -0.18 7.00 5.70
N MET A 61 1.04 6.83 5.15
CA MET A 61 2.25 7.36 5.80
C MET A 61 2.28 8.91 5.79
N ILE A 62 1.93 9.53 4.65
CA ILE A 62 1.85 10.99 4.53
C ILE A 62 0.70 11.52 5.41
N GLY A 63 -0.45 10.85 5.37
CA GLY A 63 -1.61 11.19 6.19
C GLY A 63 -1.35 11.06 7.69
N ALA A 64 -0.63 10.02 8.13
CA ALA A 64 -0.19 9.86 9.51
C ALA A 64 0.78 10.96 9.93
N THR A 65 1.74 11.33 9.07
CA THR A 65 2.69 12.43 9.35
C THR A 65 1.96 13.77 9.50
N PHE A 66 1.05 14.06 8.58
CA PHE A 66 0.24 15.27 8.62
C PHE A 66 -0.67 15.30 9.85
N MET A 67 -1.37 14.20 10.14
CA MET A 67 -2.23 14.10 11.32
C MET A 67 -1.45 14.23 12.61
N LEU A 68 -0.30 13.56 12.74
CA LEU A 68 0.53 13.66 13.93
C LEU A 68 1.02 15.10 14.17
N TYR A 69 1.42 15.81 13.10
CA TYR A 69 1.79 17.21 13.22
C TYR A 69 0.58 18.08 13.63
N PHE A 70 -0.56 17.84 13.00
CA PHE A 70 -1.78 18.59 13.25
C PHE A 70 -2.33 18.36 14.67
N GLU A 71 -2.34 17.11 15.13
CA GLU A 71 -2.71 16.71 16.48
C GLU A 71 -1.83 17.42 17.50
N ASN A 72 -0.50 17.39 17.33
CA ASN A 72 0.43 18.06 18.24
C ASN A 72 0.17 19.57 18.35
N VAL A 73 -0.16 20.23 17.23
CA VAL A 73 -0.46 21.66 17.23
C VAL A 73 -1.84 21.92 17.87
N VAL A 74 -2.88 21.20 17.46
CA VAL A 74 -4.26 21.45 17.90
C VAL A 74 -4.51 21.07 19.35
N GLN A 75 -3.90 19.98 19.84
CA GLN A 75 -3.95 19.64 21.27
C GLN A 75 -3.36 20.76 22.14
N GLY A 76 -2.34 21.46 21.65
CA GLY A 76 -1.74 22.61 22.33
C GLY A 76 -2.67 23.82 22.49
N TYR A 77 -3.68 23.99 21.62
CA TYR A 77 -4.57 25.15 21.63
C TYR A 77 -5.98 24.87 22.16
N LEU A 78 -6.53 23.66 21.96
CA LEU A 78 -7.97 23.38 22.13
C LEU A 78 -8.31 22.32 23.21
N GLY A 79 -7.31 21.76 23.90
CA GLY A 79 -7.52 20.85 25.03
C GLY A 79 -8.24 19.53 24.67
N GLU A 80 -8.99 18.95 25.63
CA GLU A 80 -9.61 17.61 25.51
C GLU A 80 -10.65 17.48 24.36
N GLN A 81 -11.13 18.58 23.80
CA GLN A 81 -12.16 18.61 22.76
C GLN A 81 -11.63 18.49 21.33
N TRP A 82 -10.33 18.25 21.14
CA TRP A 82 -9.67 18.18 19.82
C TRP A 82 -10.30 17.15 18.85
N LYS A 83 -10.93 16.08 19.38
CA LYS A 83 -11.62 15.05 18.57
C LYS A 83 -12.81 15.61 17.76
N LEU A 84 -13.44 16.69 18.20
CA LEU A 84 -14.50 17.37 17.43
C LEU A 84 -13.92 18.09 16.22
N VAL A 85 -12.80 18.79 16.43
CA VAL A 85 -12.06 19.51 15.37
C VAL A 85 -11.53 18.55 14.32
N LEU A 86 -11.04 17.38 14.77
CA LEU A 86 -10.64 16.27 13.93
C LEU A 86 -11.75 15.85 12.94
N GLY A 87 -12.98 15.69 13.43
CA GLY A 87 -14.13 15.32 12.61
C GLY A 87 -14.50 16.40 11.58
N VAL A 88 -14.48 17.68 11.98
CA VAL A 88 -14.76 18.80 11.05
C VAL A 88 -13.72 18.84 9.94
N ILE A 89 -12.44 18.72 10.29
CA ILE A 89 -11.34 18.74 9.31
C ILE A 89 -11.40 17.52 8.40
N PHE A 90 -11.74 16.36 8.94
CA PHE A 90 -11.95 15.17 8.14
C PHE A 90 -13.03 15.39 7.07
N VAL A 91 -14.19 15.94 7.45
CA VAL A 91 -15.26 16.27 6.50
C VAL A 91 -14.77 17.26 5.45
N LEU A 92 -14.05 18.31 5.86
CA LEU A 92 -13.47 19.28 4.92
C LEU A 92 -12.50 18.60 3.95
N VAL A 93 -11.53 17.82 4.42
CA VAL A 93 -10.55 17.16 3.54
C VAL A 93 -11.22 16.19 2.57
N VAL A 94 -12.23 15.44 3.02
CA VAL A 94 -12.98 14.52 2.15
C VAL A 94 -13.74 15.26 1.05
N ILE A 95 -14.34 16.41 1.37
CA ILE A 95 -15.07 17.23 0.39
C ILE A 95 -14.11 17.92 -0.59
N PHE A 96 -13.02 18.50 -0.10
CA PHE A 96 -12.10 19.30 -0.90
C PHE A 96 -11.06 18.47 -1.67
N VAL A 97 -10.73 17.26 -1.21
CA VAL A 97 -9.67 16.40 -1.78
C VAL A 97 -10.18 14.98 -2.04
N PRO A 98 -11.09 14.77 -3.01
CA PRO A 98 -11.53 13.44 -3.38
C PRO A 98 -10.38 12.64 -4.01
N GLY A 99 -9.79 11.76 -3.20
CA GLY A 99 -8.64 10.89 -3.56
C GLY A 99 -7.40 11.05 -2.66
N GLY A 100 -7.36 12.08 -1.80
CA GLY A 100 -6.23 12.36 -0.91
C GLY A 100 -5.01 12.96 -1.63
N PHE A 101 -3.96 13.28 -0.85
CA PHE A 101 -2.73 13.92 -1.34
C PHE A 101 -2.05 13.12 -2.46
N VAL A 102 -2.06 11.79 -2.37
CA VAL A 102 -1.42 10.93 -3.37
C VAL A 102 -2.15 11.00 -4.72
N ASP A 103 -3.48 11.06 -4.76
CA ASP A 103 -4.22 11.10 -6.02
C ASP A 103 -4.08 12.47 -6.73
N MET A 104 -3.84 13.56 -5.97
CA MET A 104 -3.42 14.85 -6.52
C MET A 104 -2.00 14.77 -7.10
N TYR A 105 -1.06 14.15 -6.39
CA TYR A 105 0.30 13.94 -6.87
C TYR A 105 0.36 13.03 -8.10
N ASP A 106 -0.42 11.94 -8.12
CA ASP A 106 -0.53 11.02 -9.24
C ASP A 106 -1.19 11.67 -10.46
N ARG A 107 -2.22 12.49 -10.27
CA ARG A 107 -2.82 13.29 -11.37
C ARG A 107 -1.84 14.32 -11.91
N ALA A 108 -1.04 14.96 -11.06
CA ALA A 108 0.04 15.85 -11.48
C ALA A 108 1.17 15.08 -12.21
N ARG A 109 1.56 13.89 -11.72
CA ARG A 109 2.58 13.01 -12.33
C ARG A 109 2.14 12.41 -13.66
N ARG A 110 0.87 12.04 -13.80
CA ARG A 110 0.29 11.54 -15.05
C ARG A 110 0.22 12.65 -16.10
N ARG A 111 -0.01 13.90 -15.69
CA ARG A 111 0.14 15.08 -16.58
C ARG A 111 1.61 15.37 -16.93
N LEU A 112 2.54 15.05 -16.03
CA LEU A 112 4.00 15.17 -16.24
C LEU A 112 4.65 13.94 -16.92
N GLY A 113 3.85 12.99 -17.44
CA GLY A 113 4.33 11.98 -18.39
C GLY A 113 5.05 10.75 -17.81
N VAL A 114 5.06 10.53 -16.48
CA VAL A 114 5.62 9.29 -15.94
C VAL A 114 4.56 8.21 -15.94
N MET A 115 4.36 7.58 -17.10
CA MET A 115 3.70 6.29 -17.18
C MET A 115 4.54 5.28 -16.39
N VAL A 116 4.19 5.00 -15.14
CA VAL A 116 4.58 3.73 -14.51
C VAL A 116 3.75 2.67 -15.21
N ARG A 117 4.17 2.31 -16.42
CA ARG A 117 3.75 1.10 -17.10
C ARG A 117 4.26 -0.02 -16.20
N ALA A 118 3.41 -0.50 -15.30
CA ALA A 118 3.63 -1.76 -14.62
C ALA A 118 3.83 -2.78 -15.75
N ARG A 119 5.10 -3.04 -16.06
CA ARG A 119 5.52 -4.04 -17.02
C ARG A 119 5.04 -5.32 -16.38
N ARG A 120 3.84 -5.80 -16.74
CA ARG A 120 3.48 -7.20 -16.54
C ARG A 120 4.60 -7.94 -17.24
N PRO A 121 5.54 -8.59 -16.51
CA PRO A 121 6.39 -9.54 -17.16
C PRO A 121 5.39 -10.60 -17.60
N ASN A 122 5.21 -10.76 -18.91
CA ASN A 122 4.63 -11.99 -19.42
C ASN A 122 5.53 -13.08 -18.85
N VAL A 123 5.11 -13.71 -17.76
CA VAL A 123 5.79 -14.87 -17.21
C VAL A 123 5.31 -15.98 -18.11
N PRO A 124 6.15 -16.54 -19.00
CA PRO A 124 5.75 -17.74 -19.72
C PRO A 124 5.45 -18.80 -18.66
N ASP A 125 4.16 -19.07 -18.49
CA ASP A 125 3.63 -19.84 -17.39
C ASP A 125 4.08 -21.30 -17.49
N ALA A 126 4.44 -21.83 -16.32
CA ALA A 126 4.34 -23.24 -15.91
C ALA A 126 5.01 -24.34 -16.77
N PRO A 127 5.49 -25.44 -16.15
CA PRO A 127 6.16 -26.55 -16.84
C PRO A 127 5.39 -27.17 -18.04
N GLY A 128 4.07 -26.94 -18.17
CA GLY A 128 3.26 -27.39 -19.30
C GLY A 128 3.55 -26.71 -20.64
N SER A 129 4.06 -25.46 -20.65
CA SER A 129 4.42 -24.78 -21.91
C SER A 129 5.59 -25.47 -22.62
N ILE A 130 6.52 -26.07 -21.86
CA ILE A 130 7.63 -26.87 -22.41
C ILE A 130 7.15 -28.23 -22.91
N GLU A 131 6.12 -28.81 -22.30
CA GLU A 131 5.50 -30.06 -22.79
C GLU A 131 4.71 -29.82 -24.09
N GLU A 132 3.97 -28.72 -24.19
CA GLU A 132 3.28 -28.31 -25.41
C GLU A 132 4.25 -28.00 -26.55
N GLU A 133 5.36 -27.32 -26.26
CA GLU A 133 6.39 -27.03 -27.27
C GLU A 133 7.14 -28.30 -27.71
N ARG A 134 7.36 -29.25 -26.79
CA ARG A 134 7.95 -30.56 -27.10
C ARG A 134 6.99 -31.46 -27.90
N ALA A 135 5.68 -31.36 -27.64
CA ALA A 135 4.65 -32.03 -28.42
C ALA A 135 4.52 -31.44 -29.84
N ARG A 136 4.55 -30.10 -29.97
CA ARG A 136 4.61 -29.41 -31.27
C ARG A 136 5.84 -29.79 -32.07
N ARG A 137 7.03 -29.79 -31.46
CA ARG A 137 8.27 -30.23 -32.14
C ARG A 137 8.20 -31.69 -32.60
N LYS A 138 7.53 -32.57 -31.84
CA LYS A 138 7.31 -33.97 -32.28
C LYS A 138 6.34 -34.07 -33.47
N LEU A 139 5.36 -33.17 -33.57
CA LEU A 139 4.44 -33.09 -34.71
C LEU A 139 5.12 -32.51 -35.94
N GLU A 140 5.93 -31.46 -35.77
CA GLU A 140 6.71 -30.83 -36.85
C GLU A 140 7.85 -31.73 -37.37
N ALA A 141 8.39 -32.62 -36.51
CA ALA A 141 9.39 -33.60 -36.91
C ALA A 141 8.81 -34.87 -37.56
N ARG A 142 7.47 -34.98 -37.75
CA ARG A 142 6.92 -36.03 -38.62
C ARG A 142 7.14 -35.59 -40.06
N PRO A 143 7.95 -36.31 -40.86
CA PRO A 143 8.07 -36.00 -42.28
C PRO A 143 6.68 -36.11 -42.89
N GLU A 144 6.27 -35.06 -43.61
CA GLU A 144 4.98 -34.96 -44.27
C GLU A 144 4.74 -36.26 -45.06
N LEU A 145 3.68 -36.98 -44.68
CA LEU A 145 3.33 -38.23 -45.34
C LEU A 145 3.06 -37.88 -46.81
N PRO A 146 3.64 -38.62 -47.78
CA PRO A 146 3.29 -38.48 -49.18
C PRO A 146 1.76 -38.58 -49.30
N THR A 147 1.17 -37.54 -49.85
CA THR A 147 -0.26 -37.47 -50.16
C THR A 147 -0.38 -37.80 -51.65
N ASP A 148 -0.29 -39.08 -51.94
CA ASP A 148 -0.68 -39.70 -53.19
C ASP A 148 -2.19 -39.97 -53.26
#